data_AF-A0A255R3G1-F1
#
_entry.id   AF-A0A255R3G1-F1
#
_cell.length_a   1.000
_cell.length_b   1.000
_cell.length_c   1.000
_cell.angle_alpha   90.00
_cell.angle_beta   90.00
_cell.angle_gamma   90.00
#
_symmetry.space_group_name_H-M   'P 1'
#
loop_
_entity.id
_entity.type
_entity.pdbx_description
1 polymer ?
#
loop_
_entity_poly.entity_id
_entity_poly.type
_entity_poly.pdbx_seq_one_letter_code
_entity_poly.pdbx_strand_id
1 'polypeptide(L)'
;MDGISSSMPTPMPAGASAISSGSIGNGFAASAQNMEQVGNEFESVFVSMLLKEMRNSLDEGFFGGESSDSFGGMFDMFIGKHLAESNAIGIGQMLAEQYASQQDGKPSVGESLSKVS
;
A
#
# COMPACT_ATOMS: atom_id res chain seq x y z
N MET A 1 3.75 -6.33 67.00
CA MET A 1 2.70 -6.94 66.17
C MET A 1 1.79 -5.81 65.79
N ASP A 2 1.76 -5.44 64.51
CA ASP A 2 0.71 -4.69 63.81
C ASP A 2 1.34 -4.11 62.54
N GLY A 3 0.91 -4.65 61.39
CA GLY A 3 1.43 -4.30 60.07
C GLY A 3 0.47 -4.74 58.98
N ILE A 4 -0.81 -4.43 59.15
CA ILE A 4 -1.79 -4.39 58.06
C ILE A 4 -1.61 -3.08 57.30
N SER A 5 -1.00 -3.13 56.10
CA SER A 5 -1.08 -2.08 55.07
C SER A 5 -0.14 -2.47 53.94
N SER A 6 -0.48 -2.35 52.66
CA SER A 6 -1.68 -1.86 52.00
C SER A 6 -1.39 -2.11 50.53
N SER A 7 -2.30 -2.80 49.84
CA SER A 7 -2.31 -2.91 48.38
C SER A 7 -2.09 -1.54 47.76
N MET A 8 -0.97 -1.34 47.05
CA MET A 8 -0.87 -0.21 46.15
C MET A 8 -1.59 -0.56 44.85
N PRO A 9 -2.57 0.25 44.42
CA PRO A 9 -3.13 0.11 43.08
C PRO A 9 -2.09 0.58 42.06
N THR A 10 -1.83 -0.24 41.04
CA THR A 10 -1.04 0.19 39.88
C THR A 10 -1.75 1.36 39.19
N PRO A 11 -1.06 2.47 38.89
CA PRO A 11 -1.66 3.57 38.13
C PRO A 11 -1.95 3.11 36.70
N MET A 12 -3.20 3.20 36.26
CA MET A 12 -3.56 3.07 34.84
C MET A 12 -2.96 4.24 34.05
N PRO A 13 -2.47 4.02 32.82
CA PRO A 13 -2.05 5.10 31.94
C PRO A 13 -3.28 5.92 31.50
N ALA A 14 -3.30 7.19 31.90
CA ALA A 14 -4.15 8.21 31.32
C ALA A 14 -3.66 8.50 29.90
N GLY A 15 -4.41 8.03 28.91
CA GLY A 15 -4.11 8.22 27.50
C GLY A 15 -5.38 8.24 26.67
N ALA A 16 -6.32 9.11 27.05
CA ALA A 16 -7.39 9.53 26.18
C ALA A 16 -6.76 10.35 25.03
N SER A 17 -6.35 9.67 23.97
CA SER A 17 -6.10 10.33 22.69
C SER A 17 -7.45 10.80 22.17
N ALA A 18 -7.72 12.08 22.44
CA ALA A 18 -8.77 12.84 21.82
C ALA A 18 -8.72 12.61 20.31
N ILE A 19 -9.82 12.12 19.76
CA ILE A 19 -10.10 12.17 18.33
C ILE A 19 -10.02 13.64 17.92
N SER A 20 -8.89 14.02 17.35
CA SER A 20 -8.69 15.30 16.69
C SER A 20 -9.56 15.33 15.44
N SER A 21 -10.82 15.70 15.62
CA SER A 21 -11.63 16.32 14.58
C SER A 21 -10.94 17.62 14.16
N GLY A 22 -10.06 17.54 13.17
CA GLY A 22 -9.29 18.66 12.65
C GLY A 22 -9.05 18.50 11.16
N SER A 23 -9.62 19.44 10.39
CA SER A 23 -9.41 19.73 8.96
C SER A 23 -9.83 18.67 7.94
N ILE A 24 -11.12 18.71 7.55
CA ILE A 24 -11.50 18.48 6.14
C ILE A 24 -10.97 19.68 5.36
N GLY A 25 -9.78 19.52 4.79
CA GLY A 25 -9.14 20.52 3.92
C GLY A 25 -8.13 19.82 3.02
N ASN A 26 -8.41 19.80 1.71
CA ASN A 26 -7.55 19.32 0.62
C ASN A 26 -7.28 17.80 0.53
N GLY A 27 -8.33 16.98 0.43
CA GLY A 27 -8.23 15.54 0.14
C GLY A 27 -7.81 15.15 -1.29
N PHE A 28 -7.41 16.08 -2.17
CA PHE A 28 -7.11 15.79 -3.58
C PHE A 28 -5.64 15.97 -3.98
N ALA A 29 -4.81 16.65 -3.17
CA ALA A 29 -3.35 16.59 -3.36
C ALA A 29 -2.76 15.25 -2.90
N ALA A 30 -3.55 14.46 -2.17
CA ALA A 30 -3.26 13.08 -1.81
C ALA A 30 -3.41 12.10 -3.00
N SER A 31 -3.91 12.52 -4.18
CA SER A 31 -4.19 11.62 -5.29
C SER A 31 -2.90 11.05 -5.91
N ALA A 32 -1.91 11.89 -6.21
CA ALA A 32 -0.67 11.45 -6.86
C ALA A 32 0.16 10.52 -5.96
N GLN A 33 0.33 10.85 -4.68
CA GLN A 33 1.02 9.97 -3.73
C GLN A 33 0.25 8.66 -3.47
N ASN A 34 -1.09 8.70 -3.45
CA ASN A 34 -1.87 7.46 -3.39
C ASN A 34 -1.72 6.63 -4.68
N MET A 35 -1.63 7.27 -5.85
CA MET A 35 -1.45 6.57 -7.13
C MET A 35 -0.08 5.89 -7.21
N GLU A 36 0.97 6.57 -6.77
CA GLU A 36 2.33 6.02 -6.72
C GLU A 36 2.38 4.81 -5.78
N GLN A 37 1.75 4.92 -4.60
CA GLN A 37 1.65 3.80 -3.66
C GLN A 37 0.87 2.61 -4.25
N VAL A 38 -0.27 2.87 -4.91
CA VAL A 38 -1.05 1.81 -5.58
C VAL A 38 -0.29 1.20 -6.75
N GLY A 39 0.48 2.00 -7.49
CA GLY A 39 1.36 1.53 -8.56
C GLY A 39 2.46 0.60 -8.03
N ASN A 40 3.10 0.96 -6.93
CA ASN A 40 4.11 0.14 -6.27
C ASN A 40 3.50 -1.17 -5.73
N GLU A 41 2.32 -1.11 -5.10
CA GLU A 41 1.60 -2.30 -4.65
C GLU A 41 1.24 -3.22 -5.83
N PHE A 42 0.78 -2.66 -6.95
CA PHE A 42 0.53 -3.43 -8.18
C PHE A 42 1.79 -4.10 -8.72
N GLU A 43 2.90 -3.36 -8.83
CA GLU A 43 4.18 -3.89 -9.30
C GLU A 43 4.68 -5.01 -8.39
N SER A 44 4.50 -4.89 -7.08
CA SER A 44 4.90 -5.93 -6.12
C SER A 44 4.20 -7.27 -6.38
N VAL A 45 2.88 -7.23 -6.61
CA VAL A 45 2.08 -8.44 -6.91
C VAL A 45 2.47 -8.99 -8.27
N PHE A 46 2.64 -8.13 -9.27
CA PHE A 46 3.04 -8.53 -10.62
C PHE A 46 4.39 -9.23 -10.63
N VAL A 47 5.40 -8.66 -9.95
CA VAL A 47 6.74 -9.25 -9.86
C VAL A 47 6.69 -10.56 -9.09
N SER A 48 5.93 -10.65 -7.99
CA SER A 48 5.74 -11.92 -7.27
C SER A 48 5.12 -13.00 -8.16
N MET A 49 4.14 -12.64 -9.01
CA MET A 49 3.56 -13.60 -9.98
C MET A 49 4.58 -14.00 -11.04
N LEU A 50 5.39 -13.05 -11.55
CA LEU A 50 6.45 -13.36 -12.52
C LEU A 50 7.49 -14.31 -11.93
N LEU A 51 7.94 -14.06 -10.70
CA LEU A 51 8.89 -14.91 -9.98
C LEU A 51 8.32 -16.31 -9.72
N LYS A 52 7.03 -16.38 -9.38
CA LYS A 52 6.33 -17.65 -9.26
C LYS A 52 6.33 -18.44 -10.56
N GLU A 53 5.98 -17.82 -11.68
CA GLU A 53 6.00 -18.48 -12.99
C GLU A 53 7.42 -18.90 -13.40
N MET A 54 8.43 -18.06 -13.13
CA MET A 54 9.83 -18.43 -13.33
C MET A 54 10.21 -19.64 -12.48
N ARG A 55 9.85 -19.68 -11.19
CA ARG A 55 10.07 -20.84 -10.32
C ARG A 55 9.38 -22.09 -10.86
N ASN A 56 8.11 -21.98 -11.26
CA ASN A 56 7.34 -23.10 -11.81
C ASN A 56 7.92 -23.63 -13.12
N SER A 57 8.63 -22.79 -13.89
CA SER A 57 9.32 -23.19 -15.12
C SER A 57 10.67 -23.88 -14.89
N LEU A 58 11.25 -23.76 -13.69
CA LEU A 58 12.39 -24.56 -13.29
C LEU A 58 11.84 -25.97 -13.01
N ASP A 59 12.34 -26.97 -13.74
CA ASP A 59 11.94 -28.38 -13.63
C ASP A 59 11.90 -28.84 -12.16
N GLU A 60 11.05 -29.84 -11.84
CA GLU A 60 10.70 -30.35 -10.51
C GLU A 60 11.89 -31.00 -9.74
N GLY A 61 13.05 -30.36 -9.71
CA GLY A 61 14.25 -30.78 -9.01
C GLY A 61 14.37 -30.07 -7.67
N PHE A 62 14.55 -30.84 -6.57
CA PHE A 62 14.84 -30.43 -5.17
C PHE A 62 13.85 -29.45 -4.48
N PHE A 63 13.17 -28.58 -5.23
CA PHE A 63 12.16 -27.61 -4.82
C PHE A 63 10.75 -27.97 -5.33
N GLY A 64 10.55 -29.17 -5.86
CA GLY A 64 9.24 -29.69 -6.29
C GLY A 64 8.51 -30.39 -5.15
N GLY A 65 7.75 -29.63 -4.36
CA GLY A 65 7.00 -30.17 -3.21
C GLY A 65 6.11 -29.12 -2.54
N GLU A 66 5.10 -29.55 -1.79
CA GLU A 66 4.13 -28.64 -1.16
C GLU A 66 4.79 -27.70 -0.12
N SER A 67 5.84 -28.18 0.56
CA SER A 67 6.62 -27.36 1.51
C SER A 67 7.52 -26.32 0.83
N SER A 68 8.01 -26.59 -0.38
CA SER A 68 8.81 -25.63 -1.13
C SER A 68 7.94 -24.59 -1.84
N ASP A 69 6.68 -24.88 -2.15
CA ASP A 69 5.75 -23.88 -2.68
C ASP A 69 5.39 -22.81 -1.62
N SER A 70 5.26 -23.20 -0.35
CA SER A 70 5.05 -22.26 0.76
C SER A 70 6.26 -21.34 0.97
N PHE A 71 7.46 -21.92 1.03
CA PHE A 71 8.70 -21.14 1.18
C PHE A 71 8.97 -20.27 -0.06
N GLY A 72 8.74 -20.82 -1.25
CA GLY A 72 8.83 -20.13 -2.52
C GLY A 72 7.86 -18.96 -2.60
N GLY A 73 6.60 -19.13 -2.18
CA GLY A 73 5.63 -18.05 -2.14
C GLY A 73 6.05 -16.90 -1.21
N MET A 74 6.63 -17.20 -0.04
CA MET A 74 7.19 -16.17 0.83
C MET A 74 8.41 -15.47 0.19
N PHE A 75 9.26 -16.22 -0.50
CA PHE A 75 10.39 -15.68 -1.24
C PHE A 75 9.93 -14.74 -2.37
N ASP A 76 9.00 -15.16 -3.22
CA ASP A 76 8.48 -14.34 -4.32
C ASP A 76 7.82 -13.05 -3.79
N MET A 77 7.14 -13.12 -2.65
CA MET A 77 6.51 -11.96 -2.01
C MET A 77 7.55 -10.98 -1.47
N PHE A 78 8.60 -11.48 -0.82
CA PHE A 78 9.67 -10.64 -0.29
C PHE A 78 10.45 -9.95 -1.40
N ILE A 79 10.83 -10.71 -2.43
CA ILE A 79 11.58 -10.18 -3.58
C ILE A 79 10.68 -9.24 -4.39
N GLY A 80 9.43 -9.61 -4.67
CA GLY A 80 8.48 -8.76 -5.38
C GLY A 80 8.28 -7.40 -4.71
N LYS A 81 8.10 -7.39 -3.39
CA LYS A 81 8.02 -6.14 -2.62
C LYS A 81 9.31 -5.33 -2.70
N HIS A 82 10.47 -5.97 -2.52
CA HIS A 82 11.76 -5.28 -2.54
C HIS A 82 12.08 -4.66 -3.92
N LEU A 83 11.74 -5.37 -5.00
CA LEU A 83 11.94 -4.88 -6.37
C LEU A 83 10.99 -3.73 -6.70
N ALA A 84 9.73 -3.81 -6.25
CA ALA A 84 8.75 -2.75 -6.45
C ALA A 84 9.13 -1.46 -5.69
N GLU A 85 9.62 -1.57 -4.45
CA GLU A 85 10.15 -0.43 -3.68
C GLU A 85 11.33 0.26 -4.38
N SER A 86 12.13 -0.49 -5.15
CA SER A 86 13.26 0.03 -5.91
C SER A 86 12.88 0.52 -7.31
N ASN A 87 11.59 0.49 -7.68
CA ASN A 87 11.09 0.75 -9.05
C ASN A 87 11.87 -0.05 -10.10
N ALA A 88 12.10 -1.34 -9.86
CA ALA A 88 12.96 -2.16 -10.71
C ALA A 88 12.45 -2.32 -12.15
N ILE A 89 11.13 -2.32 -12.37
CA ILE A 89 10.51 -2.46 -13.70
C ILE A 89 9.82 -1.15 -14.11
N GLY A 90 9.25 -0.40 -13.17
CA GLY A 90 8.64 0.91 -13.42
C GLY A 90 7.23 0.84 -14.02
N ILE A 91 6.61 -0.33 -13.99
CA ILE A 91 5.23 -0.54 -14.45
C ILE A 91 4.25 0.21 -13.53
N GLY A 92 4.53 0.22 -12.22
CA GLY A 92 3.71 0.93 -11.24
C GLY A 92 3.65 2.43 -11.50
N GLN A 93 4.80 3.03 -11.84
CA GLN A 93 4.90 4.44 -12.19
C GLN A 93 4.14 4.76 -13.48
N MET A 94 4.35 3.96 -14.54
CA MET A 94 3.62 4.15 -15.81
C MET A 94 2.10 4.07 -15.62
N LEU A 95 1.62 3.16 -14.77
CA LEU A 95 0.21 3.03 -14.45
C LEU A 95 -0.33 4.26 -13.71
N ALA A 96 0.43 4.77 -12.73
CA ALA A 96 0.09 6.00 -12.01
C ALA A 96 0.03 7.21 -12.96
N GLU A 97 1.01 7.36 -13.86
CA GLU A 97 1.07 8.44 -14.85
C GLU A 97 -0.11 8.39 -15.83
N GLN A 98 -0.46 7.20 -16.33
CA GLN A 98 -1.58 7.03 -17.26
C GLN A 98 -2.93 7.34 -16.59
N TYR A 99 -3.10 7.00 -15.32
CA TYR A 99 -4.32 7.29 -14.60
C TYR A 99 -4.43 8.77 -14.23
N ALA A 100 -3.33 9.40 -13.79
CA ALA A 100 -3.28 10.85 -13.59
C ALA A 100 -3.64 11.61 -14.88
N SER A 101 -3.06 11.21 -16.01
CA SER A 101 -3.34 11.80 -17.33
C SER A 101 -4.81 11.65 -17.77
N GLN A 102 -5.50 10.59 -17.32
CA GLN A 102 -6.95 10.41 -17.57
C GLN A 102 -7.83 11.31 -16.69
N GLN A 103 -7.36 11.72 -15.51
CA GLN A 103 -8.15 12.58 -14.60
C GLN A 103 -8.14 14.05 -15.03
N ASP A 104 -7.04 14.54 -15.59
CA ASP A 104 -6.93 15.91 -16.13
C ASP A 104 -7.76 16.12 -17.43
N GLY A 105 -8.28 15.04 -18.03
CA GLY A 105 -9.06 15.08 -19.27
C GLY A 105 -10.57 15.31 -19.12
N LYS A 106 -11.11 15.61 -17.92
CA LYS A 106 -12.55 15.89 -17.76
C LYS A 106 -12.86 17.37 -18.04
N PRO A 107 -13.54 17.73 -19.14
CA PRO A 107 -13.99 19.10 -19.35
C PRO A 107 -15.02 19.46 -18.27
N SER A 108 -14.73 20.51 -17.50
CA SER A 108 -15.70 21.20 -16.66
C SER A 108 -16.74 21.86 -17.56
N VAL A 109 -17.75 21.09 -17.96
CA VAL A 109 -18.97 21.60 -18.59
C VAL A 109 -19.81 22.23 -17.49
N GLY A 110 -19.48 23.47 -17.12
CA GLY A 110 -20.19 24.19 -16.05
C GLY A 110 -20.14 25.72 -16.12
N GLU A 111 -19.28 26.32 -16.94
CA GLU A 111 -19.01 27.76 -16.86
C GLU A 111 -19.09 28.45 -18.24
N SER A 112 -20.21 28.32 -18.95
CA SER A 112 -20.39 29.10 -20.19
C SER A 112 -21.81 29.62 -20.45
N LEU A 113 -22.72 29.61 -19.46
CA LEU A 113 -24.11 30.09 -19.66
C LEU A 113 -24.50 31.36 -18.87
N SER A 114 -23.55 32.10 -18.28
CA SER A 114 -23.86 33.35 -17.55
C SER A 114 -23.48 34.64 -18.26
N LYS A 115 -22.98 34.59 -19.51
CA LYS A 115 -22.68 35.79 -20.31
C LYS A 115 -23.32 35.74 -21.70
N VAL A 116 -24.64 35.68 -21.71
CA VAL A 116 -25.41 36.31 -22.79
C VAL A 116 -26.65 36.90 -22.14
N SER A 117 -26.43 38.06 -21.51
CA SER A 117 -27.49 39.03 -21.30
C SER A 117 -27.65 39.86 -22.57
#